data_AF-A0A8S2TPC1-F1
#
_entry.id   AF-A0A8S2TPC1-F1
#
_cell.length_a   1.000
_cell.length_b   1.000
_cell.length_c   1.000
_cell.angle_alpha   90.00
_cell.angle_beta   90.00
_cell.angle_gamma   90.00
#
_symmetry.space_group_name_H-M   'P 1'
#
loop_
_entity.id
_entity.type
_entity.pdbx_description
1 polymer ?
#
loop_
_entity_poly.entity_id
_entity_poly.type
_entity_poly.pdbx_seq_one_letter_code
_entity_poly.pdbx_strand_id
1 'polypeptide(L)'
;SCLAPNKGGCDQNANCSHGDGNAVVCTCNTGYSGDGTSGNCQDSCLAPETGGCDQNANCSHDVANAVVCTCIIGYSGDGTSGNCQVQHTCFNRKPHVYRLSIERMH
;
A
#
# COMPACT_ATOMS: atom_id res chain seq x y z
N SER A 1 25.32 10.66 -18.11
CA SER A 1 24.58 11.75 -17.44
C SER A 1 23.10 11.65 -17.80
N CYS A 2 22.22 12.33 -17.07
CA CYS A 2 20.77 12.29 -17.36
C CYS A 2 20.38 12.91 -18.72
N LEU A 3 21.27 13.70 -19.33
CA LEU A 3 21.08 14.28 -20.66
C LEU A 3 21.54 13.35 -21.79
N ALA A 4 22.17 12.22 -21.47
CA ALA A 4 22.59 11.24 -22.46
C ALA A 4 21.36 10.52 -23.06
N PRO A 5 21.52 9.87 -24.23
CA PRO A 5 20.50 8.98 -24.77
C PRO A 5 20.04 7.95 -23.72
N ASN A 6 18.77 7.53 -23.81
CA ASN A 6 18.14 6.62 -22.84
C ASN A 6 18.19 7.13 -21.39
N LYS A 7 18.10 8.45 -21.18
CA LYS A 7 18.01 9.08 -19.86
C LYS A 7 19.15 8.66 -18.91
N GLY A 8 20.35 8.44 -19.47
CA GLY A 8 21.51 7.98 -18.69
C GLY A 8 21.47 6.53 -18.23
N GLY A 9 20.59 5.69 -18.79
CA GLY A 9 20.40 4.28 -18.42
C GLY A 9 19.27 4.03 -17.42
N CYS A 10 18.45 5.04 -17.13
CA CYS A 10 17.29 4.90 -16.26
C CYS A 10 16.06 4.39 -17.00
N ASP A 11 15.20 3.68 -16.27
CA ASP A 11 13.89 3.23 -16.74
C ASP A 11 13.00 4.40 -17.17
N GLN A 12 12.04 4.11 -18.06
CA GLN A 12 11.00 5.07 -18.45
C GLN A 12 10.14 5.52 -17.25
N ASN A 13 9.92 4.64 -16.28
CA ASN A 13 9.21 4.88 -15.03
C ASN A 13 10.16 5.28 -13.88
N ALA A 14 11.38 5.73 -14.19
CA ALA A 14 12.32 6.26 -13.20
C ALA A 14 12.61 7.75 -13.43
N ASN A 15 12.83 8.49 -12.36
CA ASN A 15 13.48 9.79 -12.40
C ASN A 15 15.00 9.63 -12.47
N CYS A 16 15.65 10.49 -13.25
CA CYS A 16 17.11 10.55 -13.34
C CYS A 16 17.60 11.80 -12.62
N SER A 17 18.51 11.64 -11.67
CA SER A 17 19.19 12.73 -10.97
C SER A 17 20.71 12.52 -10.98
N HIS A 18 21.45 13.54 -10.53
CA HIS A 18 22.89 13.44 -10.34
C HIS A 18 23.20 13.39 -8.84
N GLY A 19 23.87 12.33 -8.41
CA GLY A 19 24.42 12.19 -7.06
C GLY A 19 25.84 12.75 -6.95
N ASP A 20 26.55 12.32 -5.91
CA ASP A 20 27.92 12.73 -5.65
C ASP A 20 28.84 12.46 -6.86
N GLY A 21 29.73 13.42 -7.14
CA GLY A 21 30.65 13.32 -8.28
C GLY A 21 29.96 13.30 -9.65
N ASN A 22 28.71 13.80 -9.75
CA ASN A 22 27.88 13.75 -10.97
C ASN A 22 27.49 12.33 -11.42
N ALA A 23 27.53 11.35 -10.51
CA ALA A 23 27.06 10.00 -10.80
C ALA A 23 25.57 10.02 -11.19
N VAL A 24 25.17 9.22 -12.18
CA VAL A 24 23.76 9.06 -12.54
C VAL A 24 23.08 8.25 -11.44
N VAL A 25 21.99 8.77 -10.90
CA VAL A 25 21.13 8.09 -9.93
C VAL A 25 19.76 7.94 -10.57
N CYS A 26 19.29 6.70 -10.65
CA CYS A 26 17.95 6.38 -11.10
C CYS A 26 17.07 6.03 -9.90
N THR A 27 15.85 6.56 -9.86
CA THR A 27 14.89 6.25 -8.79
C THR A 27 13.53 6.02 -9.42
N CYS A 28 12.93 4.85 -9.19
CA CYS A 28 11.59 4.57 -9.69
C CYS A 28 10.59 5.63 -9.19
N ASN A 29 9.67 6.01 -10.08
CA ASN A 29 8.61 6.94 -9.76
C ASN A 29 7.67 6.31 -8.71
N THR A 30 6.91 7.15 -8.00
CA THR A 30 5.87 6.71 -7.07
C THR A 30 4.98 5.66 -7.71
N GLY A 31 4.74 4.55 -6.99
CA GLY A 31 3.96 3.41 -7.50
C GLY A 31 4.79 2.33 -8.20
N TYR A 32 6.09 2.55 -8.41
CA TYR A 32 7.00 1.57 -8.99
C TYR A 32 8.12 1.19 -8.01
N SER A 33 8.66 -0.01 -8.18
CA SER A 33 9.73 -0.57 -7.36
C SER A 33 10.82 -1.21 -8.22
N GLY A 34 12.03 -1.29 -7.66
CA GLY A 34 13.23 -1.82 -8.31
C GLY A 34 14.39 -0.83 -8.27
N ASP A 35 15.43 -1.06 -9.07
CA ASP A 35 16.69 -0.30 -8.98
C ASP A 35 16.74 0.99 -9.83
N GLY A 36 15.66 1.28 -10.56
CA GLY A 36 15.56 2.48 -11.39
C GLY A 36 16.24 2.38 -12.76
N THR A 37 17.05 1.36 -13.01
CA THR A 37 17.74 1.19 -14.29
C THR A 37 16.80 0.64 -15.38
N SER A 38 17.18 0.78 -16.65
CA SER A 38 16.35 0.38 -17.78
C SER A 38 15.74 -1.02 -17.65
N GLY A 39 14.39 -1.09 -17.63
CA GLY A 39 13.61 -2.32 -17.49
C GLY A 39 13.32 -2.73 -16.05
N ASN A 40 13.83 -2.01 -15.06
CA ASN A 40 13.83 -2.42 -13.66
C ASN A 40 12.97 -1.52 -12.75
N CYS A 41 11.97 -0.81 -13.31
CA CYS A 41 10.88 -0.27 -12.53
C CYS A 41 9.58 -1.02 -12.82
N GLN A 42 9.21 -1.90 -11.90
CA GLN A 42 7.98 -2.69 -11.95
C GLN A 42 6.88 -2.02 -11.13
N ASP A 43 5.64 -2.07 -11.62
CA ASP A 43 4.46 -1.67 -10.85
C ASP A 43 4.47 -2.38 -9.50
N SER A 44 4.45 -1.60 -8.42
CA SER A 44 4.57 -2.13 -7.06
C SER A 44 3.43 -3.08 -6.70
N CYS A 45 2.20 -2.85 -7.19
CA CYS A 45 1.07 -3.75 -6.96
C CYS A 45 1.18 -5.07 -7.74
N LEU A 46 1.97 -5.10 -8.82
CA LEU A 46 2.25 -6.33 -9.60
C LEU A 46 3.57 -7.01 -9.22
N ALA A 47 4.38 -6.38 -8.36
CA ALA A 47 5.59 -6.96 -7.81
C ALA A 47 5.27 -8.07 -6.80
N PRO A 48 6.20 -8.99 -6.50
CA PRO A 48 5.96 -10.10 -5.57
C PRO A 48 5.43 -9.68 -4.19
N GLU A 49 5.87 -8.53 -3.68
CA GLU A 49 5.42 -7.98 -2.39
C GLU A 49 4.06 -7.27 -2.46
N THR A 50 3.42 -7.21 -3.64
CA THR A 50 2.09 -6.61 -3.87
C THR A 50 1.94 -5.22 -3.22
N GLY A 51 2.96 -4.37 -3.40
CA GLY A 51 3.00 -3.02 -2.84
C GLY A 51 3.14 -2.95 -1.32
N GLY A 52 3.47 -4.05 -0.65
CA GLY A 52 3.49 -4.17 0.80
C GLY A 52 2.09 -4.36 1.41
N CYS A 53 1.09 -4.70 0.61
CA CYS A 53 -0.27 -4.96 1.08
C CYS A 53 -0.39 -6.34 1.73
N ASP A 54 -1.36 -6.47 2.65
CA ASP A 54 -1.77 -7.75 3.21
C ASP A 54 -2.29 -8.69 2.12
N GLN A 55 -2.12 -10.00 2.32
CA GLN A 55 -2.73 -11.02 1.45
C GLN A 55 -4.26 -10.93 1.37
N ASN A 56 -4.91 -10.35 2.39
CA ASN A 56 -6.35 -10.06 2.44
C ASN A 56 -6.65 -8.58 2.13
N ALA A 57 -5.77 -7.89 1.39
CA ALA A 57 -5.99 -6.54 0.90
C ALA A 57 -5.91 -6.48 -0.63
N ASN A 58 -6.70 -5.60 -1.22
CA ASN A 58 -6.51 -5.18 -2.60
C ASN A 58 -5.44 -4.10 -2.65
N CYS A 59 -4.45 -4.27 -3.53
CA CYS A 59 -3.50 -3.23 -3.89
C CYS A 59 -4.05 -2.38 -5.03
N SER A 60 -3.93 -1.06 -4.91
CA SER A 60 -4.34 -0.09 -5.91
C SER A 60 -3.44 1.15 -5.86
N HIS A 61 -3.60 2.06 -6.81
CA HIS A 61 -2.91 3.34 -6.81
C HIS A 61 -3.90 4.48 -6.58
N ASP A 62 -3.49 5.49 -5.80
CA ASP A 62 -4.23 6.74 -5.67
C ASP A 62 -3.97 7.71 -6.84
N VAL A 63 -4.52 8.93 -6.75
CA VAL A 63 -4.34 10.00 -7.75
C VAL A 63 -2.90 10.48 -7.88
N ALA A 64 -2.06 10.27 -6.87
CA ALA A 64 -0.62 10.56 -6.89
C ALA A 64 0.22 9.33 -7.30
N ASN A 65 -0.44 8.27 -7.76
CA ASN A 65 0.13 6.96 -8.09
C ASN A 65 0.75 6.23 -6.88
N ALA A 66 0.49 6.67 -5.65
CA ALA A 66 0.96 6.02 -4.44
C ALA A 66 0.19 4.72 -4.21
N VAL A 67 0.88 3.70 -3.68
CA VAL A 67 0.26 2.43 -3.34
C VAL A 67 -0.74 2.64 -2.20
N VAL A 68 -1.95 2.13 -2.39
CA VAL A 68 -3.02 2.09 -1.41
C VAL A 68 -3.47 0.65 -1.23
N CYS A 69 -3.40 0.20 0.01
CA CYS A 69 -3.88 -1.12 0.42
C CYS A 69 -5.25 -0.98 1.09
N THR A 70 -6.24 -1.75 0.64
CA THR A 70 -7.57 -1.78 1.24
C THR A 70 -7.96 -3.20 1.57
N CYS A 71 -8.21 -3.50 2.85
CA CYS A 71 -8.68 -4.82 3.26
C CYS A 71 -9.95 -5.22 2.49
N ILE A 72 -10.00 -6.47 2.03
CA ILE A 72 -11.18 -7.02 1.35
C ILE A 72 -12.35 -7.14 2.33
N ILE A 73 -13.57 -7.31 1.79
CA ILE A 73 -14.80 -7.43 2.58
C ILE A 73 -14.64 -8.55 3.63
N GLY A 74 -15.00 -8.25 4.88
CA GLY A 74 -14.87 -9.18 6.00
C GLY A 74 -13.54 -9.07 6.75
N TYR A 75 -12.66 -8.15 6.36
CA TYR A 75 -11.42 -7.82 7.06
C TYR A 75 -11.36 -6.32 7.40
N SER A 76 -10.61 -5.98 8.44
CA SER A 76 -10.39 -4.62 8.89
C SER A 76 -8.95 -4.40 9.34
N GLY A 77 -8.46 -3.18 9.15
CA GLY A 77 -7.11 -2.74 9.49
C GLY A 77 -6.62 -1.68 8.50
N ASP A 78 -5.31 -1.44 8.44
CA ASP A 78 -4.71 -0.43 7.55
C ASP A 78 -4.37 -0.98 6.14
N GLY A 79 -4.60 -2.27 5.89
CA GLY A 79 -4.35 -2.89 4.60
C GLY A 79 -2.91 -3.33 4.36
N THR A 80 -1.95 -2.89 5.15
CA THR A 80 -0.53 -3.24 4.99
C THR A 80 -0.25 -4.67 5.45
N SER A 81 0.90 -5.23 5.04
CA SER A 81 1.24 -6.63 5.29
C SER A 81 1.06 -7.07 6.75
N GLY A 82 0.20 -8.07 6.97
CA GLY A 82 -0.13 -8.61 8.30
C GLY A 82 -1.22 -7.85 9.05
N ASN A 83 -1.74 -6.75 8.51
CA ASN A 83 -2.65 -5.85 9.21
C ASN A 83 -4.11 -5.96 8.77
N CYS A 84 -4.48 -6.85 7.84
CA CYS A 84 -5.89 -7.19 7.65
C CYS A 84 -6.30 -8.34 8.57
N GLN A 85 -7.11 -8.02 9.57
CA GLN A 85 -7.64 -8.99 10.52
C GLN A 85 -9.11 -9.24 10.24
N VAL A 86 -9.58 -10.47 10.47
CA VAL A 86 -10.99 -10.83 10.27
C VAL A 86 -11.85 -9.85 11.06
N GLN A 87 -12.76 -9.19 10.36
CA GLN A 87 -13.71 -8.28 10.97
C GLN A 87 -14.75 -9.17 11.66
N HIS A 88 -14.48 -9.54 12.91
CA HIS A 88 -15.44 -10.27 13.73
C HIS A 88 -16.70 -9.40 13.86
N THR A 89 -17.75 -9.74 13.11
CA THR A 89 -19.08 -9.12 13.16
C THR A 89 -19.75 -9.22 14.53
N CYS A 90 -19.07 -9.82 15.52
CA CYS A 90 -19.52 -10.04 16.89
C CYS A 90 -18.84 -9.18 17.97
N PHE A 91 -17.86 -8.31 17.65
CA PHE A 91 -17.20 -7.48 18.68
C PHE A 91 -17.83 -6.09 18.91
N ASN A 92 -18.95 -5.79 18.25
CA ASN A 92 -19.74 -4.57 18.50
C ASN A 92 -21.23 -4.85 18.72
N ARG A 93 -21.60 -6.01 19.26
CA ARG A 93 -22.72 -6.00 20.19
C ARG A 93 -22.19 -5.43 21.49
N LYS A 94 -22.26 -4.10 21.67
CA LYS A 94 -22.56 -3.62 23.03
C LYS A 94 -23.73 -4.49 23.49
N PRO A 95 -23.68 -5.16 24.65
CA PRO A 95 -24.86 -5.82 25.15
C PRO A 95 -25.94 -4.73 25.17
N HIS A 96 -26.98 -4.89 24.37
CA HIS A 96 -28.20 -4.11 24.56
C HIS A 96 -28.68 -4.54 25.93
N VAL A 97 -28.29 -3.79 26.96
CA VAL A 97 -28.75 -4.00 28.32
C VAL A 97 -30.22 -3.60 28.30
N TYR A 98 -31.09 -4.54 27.93
CA TYR A 98 -32.52 -4.40 28.16
C TYR A 98 -32.68 -4.42 29.68
N ARG A 99 -32.75 -3.24 30.27
CA ARG A 99 -32.99 -3.06 31.69
C ARG A 99 -34.46 -3.43 31.93
N LEU A 100 -34.74 -4.69 32.20
CA LEU A 100 -36.02 -5.11 32.79
C LEU A 100 -36.03 -4.61 34.24
N SER A 101 -36.51 -3.40 34.45
CA SER A 101 -36.91 -2.92 35.78
C SER A 101 -38.18 -3.67 36.20
N ILE A 102 -38.00 -4.80 36.89
CA ILE A 102 -39.07 -5.38 37.71
C ILE A 102 -38.97 -4.69 39.07
N GLU A 103 -39.74 -3.61 39.24
CA GLU A 103 -40.02 -3.10 40.58
C GLU A 103 -40.93 -4.12 41.28
N ARG A 104 -40.40 -4.75 42.33
CA ARG A 104 -41.21 -5.52 43.29
C ARG A 104 -42.08 -4.52 44.06
N MET A 105 -43.37 -4.48 43.77
CA MET A 105 -44.35 -3.91 44.69
C MET A 105 -44.42 -4.80 45.94
N HIS A 106 -44.24 -4.15 47.10
CA HIS A 106 -44.51 -4.71 48.42
C HIS A 106 -46.02 -4.87 48.63
#